data_AF-A0A7R9AZW7-F1
#
_entry.id   AF-A0A7R9AZW7-F1
#
_cell.length_a   1.000
_cell.length_b   1.000
_cell.length_c   1.000
_cell.angle_alpha   90.00
_cell.angle_beta   90.00
_cell.angle_gamma   90.00
#
_symmetry.space_group_name_H-M   'P 1'
#
loop_
_entity.id
_entity.type
_entity.pdbx_description
1 polymer ?
#
loop_
_entity_poly.entity_id
_entity_poly.type
_entity_poly.pdbx_seq_one_letter_code
_entity_poly.pdbx_strand_id
1 'polypeptide(L)'
;MAERRRHFDNSEKRMTYLELFRKAPNLRVLACGGDGTVGWILSVLDQINITPAPPVGVLPLGTGNDLARALGWGGGYTDEPISKILSNIAESEVVNLDRWELKVEKNPSAEPNEEGKDSLPLSVVNNYFSLGVDAHIALEFHEAREAHPERFNSRLRNKMFYGQAGGKDLLRRKWKGLAELVTLECDGKDLTSKLKEHKVHAIVFLNIPSYGGGTHPWNRAGGNTEPSTDDGLIEVVGLTTYQLPLLQAGGHGTCITQCKSARIVTTKTIPMQVDGEACKLTPSIISLSLLNKVPMLAKCKGSKPDLP
;
A
#
# COMPACT_ATOMS: atom_id res chain seq x y z
N MET A 1 -4.59 -15.55 -22.29
CA MET A 1 -3.64 -14.83 -21.41
C MET A 1 -3.57 -15.38 -19.98
N ALA A 2 -4.56 -16.13 -19.49
CA ALA A 2 -4.47 -16.86 -18.20
C ALA A 2 -3.44 -18.00 -18.19
N GLU A 3 -3.09 -18.56 -19.36
CA GLU A 3 -2.08 -19.62 -19.51
C GLU A 3 -0.63 -19.15 -19.46
N ARG A 4 -0.34 -17.85 -19.71
CA ARG A 4 1.05 -17.33 -19.68
C ARG A 4 1.56 -16.99 -18.29
N ARG A 5 0.71 -17.02 -17.26
CA ARG A 5 1.16 -16.91 -15.85
C ARG A 5 1.70 -18.23 -15.31
N ARG A 6 1.34 -19.39 -15.88
CA ARG A 6 1.78 -20.71 -15.39
C ARG A 6 3.25 -21.04 -15.70
N HIS A 7 3.91 -20.30 -16.59
CA HIS A 7 5.32 -20.61 -16.95
C HIS A 7 6.37 -19.89 -16.08
N PHE A 8 5.95 -19.00 -15.18
CA PHE A 8 6.84 -18.34 -14.22
C PHE A 8 6.46 -18.62 -12.78
N ASP A 9 5.57 -19.58 -12.51
CA ASP A 9 4.99 -19.84 -11.20
C ASP A 9 5.73 -20.94 -10.43
N ASN A 10 7.05 -20.81 -10.31
CA ASN A 10 7.82 -21.56 -9.32
C ASN A 10 8.59 -20.52 -8.51
N SER A 11 8.14 -20.25 -7.28
CA SER A 11 8.85 -19.41 -6.30
C SER A 11 10.33 -19.81 -6.19
N GLU A 12 10.61 -21.12 -6.22
CA GLU A 12 11.96 -21.69 -6.23
C GLU A 12 12.82 -21.19 -7.40
N LYS A 13 12.32 -21.21 -8.64
CA LYS A 13 13.10 -20.77 -9.81
C LYS A 13 13.42 -19.28 -9.77
N ARG A 14 12.57 -18.46 -9.16
CA ARG A 14 12.78 -17.00 -9.08
C ARG A 14 13.81 -16.62 -8.01
N MET A 15 13.83 -17.33 -6.88
CA MET A 15 14.88 -17.22 -5.87
C MET A 15 16.26 -17.49 -6.48
N THR A 16 16.34 -18.53 -7.33
CA THR A 16 17.61 -18.93 -7.96
C THR A 16 18.24 -17.83 -8.81
N TYR A 17 17.46 -16.99 -9.50
CA TYR A 17 18.04 -15.97 -10.40
C TYR A 17 18.66 -14.79 -9.65
N LEU A 18 18.03 -14.29 -8.60
CA LEU A 18 18.59 -13.19 -7.80
C LEU A 18 19.82 -13.67 -7.00
N GLU A 19 19.84 -14.94 -6.59
CA GLU A 19 21.03 -15.55 -5.97
C GLU A 19 22.26 -15.56 -6.87
N LEU A 20 22.09 -15.71 -8.20
CA LEU A 20 23.21 -15.66 -9.16
C LEU A 20 23.95 -14.32 -9.12
N PHE A 21 23.22 -13.23 -8.83
CA PHE A 21 23.77 -11.88 -8.79
C PHE A 21 24.20 -11.45 -7.38
N ARG A 22 24.13 -12.33 -6.38
CA ARG A 22 24.51 -12.01 -4.98
C ARG A 22 25.93 -11.45 -4.83
N LYS A 23 26.84 -11.82 -5.74
CA LYS A 23 28.24 -11.36 -5.74
C LYS A 23 28.50 -10.17 -6.68
N ALA A 24 27.49 -9.68 -7.40
CA ALA A 24 27.66 -8.56 -8.32
C ALA A 24 27.92 -7.27 -7.53
N PRO A 25 29.05 -6.58 -7.75
CA PRO A 25 29.30 -5.30 -7.10
C PRO A 25 28.29 -4.26 -7.60
N ASN A 26 27.83 -3.39 -6.71
CA ASN A 26 26.91 -2.29 -7.02
C ASN A 26 25.59 -2.72 -7.70
N LEU A 27 25.07 -3.90 -7.34
CA LEU A 27 23.81 -4.40 -7.87
C LEU A 27 22.66 -3.41 -7.59
N ARG A 28 21.95 -3.01 -8.65
CA ARG A 28 20.69 -2.26 -8.61
C ARG A 28 19.60 -3.11 -9.24
N VAL A 29 18.41 -3.14 -8.64
CA VAL A 29 17.27 -3.92 -9.14
C VAL A 29 16.22 -2.97 -9.71
N LEU A 30 15.75 -3.23 -10.94
CA LEU A 30 14.65 -2.48 -11.54
C LEU A 30 13.38 -3.35 -11.58
N ALA A 31 12.38 -2.99 -10.79
CA ALA A 31 11.08 -3.62 -10.75
C ALA A 31 10.18 -3.07 -11.85
N CYS A 32 9.97 -3.85 -12.92
CA CYS A 32 9.06 -3.50 -14.03
C CYS A 32 7.65 -4.02 -13.76
N GLY A 33 6.81 -3.21 -13.11
CA GLY A 33 5.49 -3.67 -12.66
C GLY A 33 4.67 -2.61 -11.92
N GLY A 34 3.70 -3.06 -11.15
CA GLY A 34 2.98 -2.22 -10.18
C GLY A 34 3.48 -2.45 -8.75
N ASP A 35 2.79 -1.87 -7.77
CA ASP A 35 3.16 -1.95 -6.35
C ASP A 35 3.35 -3.39 -5.85
N GLY A 36 2.45 -4.31 -6.21
CA GLY A 36 2.57 -5.73 -5.84
C GLY A 36 3.81 -6.44 -6.44
N THR A 37 4.32 -5.99 -7.59
CA THR A 37 5.57 -6.51 -8.15
C THR A 37 6.78 -6.07 -7.31
N VAL A 38 6.76 -4.82 -6.84
CA VAL A 38 7.80 -4.29 -5.97
C VAL A 38 7.78 -5.01 -4.62
N GLY A 39 6.61 -5.15 -4.00
CA GLY A 39 6.44 -5.88 -2.74
C GLY A 39 6.93 -7.33 -2.83
N TRP A 40 6.65 -8.02 -3.95
CA TRP A 40 7.18 -9.36 -4.20
C TRP A 40 8.72 -9.39 -4.28
N ILE A 41 9.33 -8.47 -5.02
CA ILE A 41 10.80 -8.37 -5.12
C ILE A 41 11.43 -8.13 -3.75
N LEU A 42 10.87 -7.22 -2.95
CA LEU A 42 11.35 -6.92 -1.60
C LEU A 42 11.30 -8.17 -0.70
N SER A 43 10.19 -8.91 -0.72
CA SER A 43 10.07 -10.17 0.02
C SER A 43 11.08 -11.22 -0.40
N VAL A 44 11.43 -11.30 -1.70
CA VAL A 44 12.49 -12.19 -2.19
C VAL A 44 13.87 -11.75 -1.69
N LEU A 45 14.15 -10.43 -1.71
CA LEU A 45 15.42 -9.89 -1.21
C LEU A 45 15.61 -10.15 0.29
N ASP A 46 14.54 -10.05 1.09
CA ASP A 46 14.58 -10.41 2.51
C ASP A 46 15.00 -11.87 2.72
N GLN A 47 14.45 -12.78 1.92
CA GLN A 47 14.73 -14.22 2.02
C GLN A 47 16.16 -14.58 1.61
N ILE A 48 16.70 -13.94 0.56
CA ILE A 48 18.06 -14.20 0.09
C ILE A 48 19.11 -13.57 1.04
N ASN A 49 18.73 -12.51 1.76
CA ASN A 49 19.57 -11.81 2.74
C ASN A 49 20.92 -11.38 2.12
N ILE A 50 20.86 -10.60 1.04
CA ILE A 50 22.04 -10.01 0.37
C ILE A 50 22.55 -8.82 1.20
N THR A 51 23.87 -8.73 1.41
CA THR A 51 24.49 -7.64 2.18
C THR A 51 25.61 -6.98 1.39
N PRO A 52 25.56 -5.65 1.15
CA PRO A 52 24.43 -4.76 1.42
C PRO A 52 23.21 -5.11 0.55
N ALA A 53 21.99 -4.82 1.05
CA ALA A 53 20.78 -5.04 0.27
C ALA A 53 20.80 -4.15 -1.00
N PRO A 54 20.54 -4.69 -2.20
CA PRO A 54 20.57 -3.89 -3.42
C PRO A 54 19.37 -2.93 -3.45
N PRO A 55 19.56 -1.66 -3.85
CA PRO A 55 18.45 -0.73 -3.97
C PRO A 55 17.50 -1.13 -5.11
N VAL A 56 16.21 -0.96 -4.86
CA VAL A 56 15.14 -1.28 -5.84
C VAL A 56 14.54 0.00 -6.44
N GLY A 57 14.59 0.13 -7.75
CA GLY A 57 13.87 1.16 -8.52
C GLY A 57 12.59 0.62 -9.14
N VAL A 58 11.66 1.50 -9.49
CA VAL A 58 10.34 1.12 -10.02
C VAL A 58 10.13 1.69 -11.41
N LEU A 59 9.85 0.83 -12.39
CA LEU A 59 9.29 1.22 -13.68
C LEU A 59 7.76 1.02 -13.61
N PRO A 60 6.95 2.10 -13.59
CA PRO A 60 5.52 2.04 -13.26
C PRO A 60 4.68 1.48 -14.42
N LEU A 61 4.52 0.15 -14.46
CA LEU A 61 3.71 -0.58 -15.43
C LEU A 61 2.33 -0.99 -14.89
N GLY A 62 2.07 -0.77 -13.59
CA GLY A 62 0.79 -1.04 -12.94
C GLY A 62 -0.28 0.03 -13.16
N THR A 63 -1.39 -0.08 -12.41
CA THR A 63 -2.52 0.87 -12.47
C THR A 63 -2.42 2.02 -11.47
N GLY A 64 -2.09 1.73 -10.21
CA GLY A 64 -1.94 2.72 -9.13
C GLY A 64 -0.55 3.36 -9.13
N ASN A 65 0.47 2.51 -8.96
CA ASN A 65 1.90 2.86 -8.95
C ASN A 65 2.22 3.89 -7.85
N ASP A 66 1.58 3.76 -6.69
CA ASP A 66 1.72 4.74 -5.61
C ASP A 66 3.15 4.79 -5.06
N LEU A 67 3.85 3.66 -4.97
CA LEU A 67 5.26 3.64 -4.56
C LEU A 67 6.16 4.34 -5.58
N ALA A 68 5.90 4.13 -6.87
CA ALA A 68 6.63 4.80 -7.95
C ALA A 68 6.41 6.33 -7.90
N ARG A 69 5.20 6.76 -7.55
CA ARG A 69 4.86 8.18 -7.37
C ARG A 69 5.59 8.78 -6.17
N ALA A 70 5.60 8.08 -5.03
CA ALA A 70 6.33 8.50 -3.84
C ALA A 70 7.83 8.67 -4.11
N LEU A 71 8.41 7.80 -4.95
CA LEU A 71 9.82 7.84 -5.35
C LEU A 71 10.10 8.77 -6.56
N GLY A 72 9.11 9.50 -7.07
CA GLY A 72 9.28 10.46 -8.16
C GLY A 72 9.34 9.88 -9.58
N TRP A 73 9.10 8.58 -9.76
CA TRP A 73 9.05 7.91 -11.08
C TRP A 73 7.74 8.17 -11.84
N GLY A 74 6.71 8.66 -11.14
CA GLY A 74 5.43 9.02 -11.73
C GLY A 74 4.43 7.88 -11.79
N GLY A 75 3.27 8.15 -12.42
CA GLY A 75 2.10 7.28 -12.36
C GLY A 75 2.01 6.18 -13.41
N GLY A 76 2.93 6.16 -14.37
CA GLY A 76 2.83 5.24 -15.49
C GLY A 76 3.91 5.46 -16.53
N TYR A 77 4.32 4.38 -17.18
CA TYR A 77 5.18 4.40 -18.35
C TYR A 77 4.47 4.98 -19.58
N THR A 78 5.20 5.77 -20.37
CA THR A 78 4.76 6.48 -21.59
C THR A 78 5.73 6.26 -22.75
N ASP A 79 6.09 5.01 -23.02
CA ASP A 79 6.93 4.60 -24.18
C ASP A 79 8.28 5.33 -24.28
N GLU A 80 8.84 5.73 -23.14
CA GLU A 80 10.17 6.34 -23.10
C GLU A 80 11.26 5.34 -23.53
N PRO A 81 12.31 5.77 -24.24
CA PRO A 81 13.40 4.89 -24.65
C PRO A 81 14.06 4.21 -23.44
N ILE A 82 14.38 2.92 -23.57
CA ILE A 82 15.05 2.14 -22.52
C ILE A 82 16.36 2.81 -22.09
N SER A 83 17.12 3.38 -23.03
CA SER A 83 18.36 4.12 -22.73
C SER A 83 18.12 5.24 -21.72
N LYS A 84 17.05 6.04 -21.91
CA LYS A 84 16.67 7.12 -21.00
C LYS A 84 16.27 6.59 -19.62
N ILE A 85 15.52 5.48 -19.57
CA ILE A 85 15.16 4.83 -18.30
C ILE A 85 16.41 4.38 -17.55
N LEU A 86 17.32 3.68 -18.23
CA LEU A 86 18.56 3.18 -17.64
C LEU A 86 19.45 4.32 -17.16
N SER A 87 19.56 5.43 -17.91
CA SER A 87 20.26 6.64 -17.48
C SER A 87 19.66 7.22 -16.19
N ASN A 88 18.34 7.41 -16.14
CA ASN A 88 17.68 7.91 -14.93
C ASN A 88 17.89 6.98 -13.72
N ILE A 89 17.89 5.65 -13.93
CA ILE A 89 18.15 4.66 -12.88
C ILE A 89 19.61 4.68 -12.45
N ALA A 90 20.57 4.91 -13.36
CA ALA A 90 21.97 5.05 -13.01
C ALA A 90 22.22 6.32 -12.18
N GLU A 91 21.54 7.41 -12.50
CA GLU A 91 21.66 8.72 -11.82
C GLU A 91 20.82 8.82 -10.54
N SER A 92 19.90 7.88 -10.30
CA SER A 92 19.01 7.91 -9.14
C SER A 92 19.73 7.85 -7.80
N GLU A 93 19.12 8.50 -6.81
CA GLU A 93 19.53 8.51 -5.42
C GLU A 93 19.01 7.29 -4.68
N VAL A 94 19.80 6.79 -3.73
CA VAL A 94 19.35 5.75 -2.82
C VAL A 94 18.69 6.42 -1.61
N VAL A 95 17.40 6.14 -1.42
CA VAL A 95 16.62 6.54 -0.25
C VAL A 95 16.19 5.31 0.53
N ASN A 96 15.80 5.46 1.79
CA ASN A 96 15.23 4.36 2.55
C ASN A 96 13.70 4.33 2.43
N LEU A 97 13.16 3.13 2.50
CA LEU A 97 11.73 2.87 2.68
C LEU A 97 11.56 2.05 3.95
N ASP A 98 10.83 2.61 4.90
CA ASP A 98 10.34 1.93 6.08
C ASP A 98 9.35 0.85 5.64
N ARG A 99 9.41 -0.30 6.31
CA ARG A 99 8.45 -1.38 6.09
C ARG A 99 7.86 -1.75 7.43
N TRP A 100 6.57 -2.03 7.44
CA TRP A 100 5.82 -2.28 8.67
C TRP A 100 5.33 -3.71 8.72
N GLU A 101 5.41 -4.33 9.90
CA GLU A 101 4.89 -5.66 10.15
C GLU A 101 3.48 -5.57 10.75
N LEU A 102 2.61 -6.48 10.32
CA LEU A 102 1.29 -6.74 10.88
C LEU A 102 1.29 -8.11 11.55
N LYS A 103 1.01 -8.14 12.86
CA LYS A 103 0.76 -9.35 13.62
C LYS A 103 -0.73 -9.45 13.93
N VAL A 104 -1.34 -10.57 13.55
CA VAL A 104 -2.78 -10.80 13.69
C VAL A 104 -3.00 -11.93 14.69
N GLU A 105 -3.81 -11.65 15.70
CA GLU A 105 -4.26 -12.61 16.71
C GLU A 105 -5.79 -12.60 16.74
N LYS A 106 -6.43 -13.75 17.03
CA LYS A 106 -7.89 -13.81 17.18
C LYS A 106 -8.31 -12.96 18.39
N ASN A 107 -9.39 -12.19 18.25
CA ASN A 107 -10.01 -11.52 19.39
C ASN A 107 -10.85 -12.54 20.19
N PRO A 108 -10.47 -12.94 21.41
CA PRO A 108 -11.22 -13.94 22.18
C PRO A 108 -12.56 -13.41 22.71
N SER A 109 -12.77 -12.09 22.69
CA SER A 109 -13.96 -11.43 23.23
C SER A 109 -15.06 -11.20 22.18
N ALA A 110 -14.87 -11.66 20.94
CA ALA A 110 -15.82 -11.44 19.85
C ALA A 110 -15.86 -12.63 18.89
N GLU A 111 -17.08 -12.99 18.46
CA GLU A 111 -17.30 -14.05 17.47
C GLU A 111 -17.55 -13.46 16.07
N PRO A 112 -17.13 -14.16 14.99
CA PRO A 112 -17.38 -13.71 13.62
C PRO A 112 -18.89 -13.59 13.34
N ASN A 113 -19.29 -12.48 12.72
CA ASN A 113 -20.68 -12.27 12.29
C ASN A 113 -20.93 -12.72 10.84
N GLU A 114 -19.88 -13.00 10.07
CA GLU A 114 -19.90 -13.54 8.72
C GLU A 114 -18.57 -14.25 8.41
N GLU A 115 -18.53 -15.02 7.32
CA GLU A 115 -17.31 -15.71 6.86
C GLU A 115 -16.15 -14.74 6.63
N GLY A 116 -14.95 -15.15 7.05
CA GLY A 116 -13.72 -14.40 6.91
C GLY A 116 -12.50 -15.30 7.14
N LYS A 117 -11.31 -14.72 6.92
CA LYS A 117 -10.01 -15.36 7.17
C LYS A 117 -9.51 -14.99 8.57
N ASP A 118 -8.67 -15.85 9.13
CA ASP A 118 -8.00 -15.60 10.42
C ASP A 118 -6.61 -14.93 10.27
N SER A 119 -6.19 -14.66 9.04
CA SER A 119 -4.94 -13.97 8.73
C SER A 119 -5.11 -13.04 7.52
N LEU A 120 -4.27 -12.00 7.47
CA LEU A 120 -4.18 -11.08 6.34
C LEU A 120 -3.39 -11.73 5.18
N PRO A 121 -3.65 -11.34 3.92
CA PRO A 121 -2.94 -11.88 2.76
C PRO A 121 -1.45 -11.54 2.74
N LEU A 122 -1.06 -10.43 3.38
CA LEU A 122 0.31 -9.98 3.55
C LEU A 122 0.52 -9.56 5.01
N SER A 123 1.67 -9.90 5.58
CA SER A 123 2.09 -9.46 6.92
C SER A 123 3.02 -8.24 6.88
N VAL A 124 3.44 -7.79 5.69
CA VAL A 124 4.34 -6.64 5.53
C VAL A 124 3.66 -5.58 4.69
N VAL A 125 3.71 -4.34 5.18
CA VAL A 125 3.17 -3.14 4.52
C VAL A 125 4.35 -2.33 3.97
N ASN A 126 4.37 -2.14 2.65
CA ASN A 126 5.33 -1.26 1.98
C ASN A 126 4.69 0.09 1.63
N ASN A 127 3.38 0.11 1.35
CA ASN A 127 2.66 1.32 0.97
C ASN A 127 1.64 1.71 2.02
N TYR A 128 0.61 0.88 2.21
CA TYR A 128 -0.48 1.20 3.14
C TYR A 128 -1.34 -0.02 3.52
N PHE A 129 -1.84 0.02 4.75
CA PHE A 129 -2.81 -0.93 5.31
C PHE A 129 -4.12 -0.20 5.60
N SER A 130 -5.27 -0.80 5.30
CA SER A 130 -6.55 -0.17 5.63
C SER A 130 -7.66 -1.18 5.95
N LEU A 131 -8.68 -0.69 6.64
CA LEU A 131 -9.88 -1.43 6.97
C LEU A 131 -11.13 -0.57 6.78
N GLY A 132 -12.25 -1.20 6.44
CA GLY A 132 -13.55 -0.54 6.23
C GLY A 132 -13.90 -0.33 4.75
N VAL A 133 -14.57 0.78 4.42
CA VAL A 133 -15.13 1.00 3.08
C VAL A 133 -14.07 0.99 1.97
N ASP A 134 -12.86 1.48 2.24
CA ASP A 134 -11.76 1.42 1.27
C ASP A 134 -11.37 -0.02 0.93
N ALA A 135 -11.05 -0.81 1.94
CA ALA A 135 -10.73 -2.22 1.78
C ALA A 135 -11.90 -3.03 1.19
N HIS A 136 -13.15 -2.61 1.43
CA HIS A 136 -14.30 -3.23 0.79
C HIS A 136 -14.29 -3.05 -0.74
N ILE A 137 -14.00 -1.83 -1.21
CA ILE A 137 -13.86 -1.54 -2.65
C ILE A 137 -12.68 -2.32 -3.24
N ALA A 138 -11.56 -2.40 -2.52
CA ALA A 138 -10.41 -3.20 -2.93
C ALA A 138 -10.77 -4.70 -3.04
N LEU A 139 -11.58 -5.22 -2.12
CA LEU A 139 -12.06 -6.60 -2.14
C LEU A 139 -12.99 -6.85 -3.35
N GLU A 140 -13.97 -5.97 -3.59
CA GLU A 140 -14.85 -6.10 -4.78
C GLU A 140 -14.04 -6.06 -6.09
N PHE A 141 -12.99 -5.23 -6.15
CA PHE A 141 -12.06 -5.20 -7.28
C PHE A 141 -11.29 -6.50 -7.42
N HIS A 142 -10.75 -7.04 -6.33
CA HIS A 142 -10.00 -8.30 -6.31
C HIS A 142 -10.87 -9.47 -6.80
N GLU A 143 -12.07 -9.63 -6.24
CA GLU A 143 -13.03 -10.68 -6.62
C GLU A 143 -13.46 -10.56 -8.09
N ALA A 144 -13.77 -9.34 -8.55
CA ALA A 144 -14.13 -9.11 -9.95
C ALA A 144 -12.96 -9.41 -10.90
N ARG A 145 -11.72 -9.10 -10.49
CA ARG A 145 -10.50 -9.37 -11.24
C ARG A 145 -10.20 -10.86 -11.34
N GLU A 146 -10.45 -11.62 -10.28
CA GLU A 146 -10.29 -13.08 -10.29
C GLU A 146 -11.36 -13.75 -11.16
N ALA A 147 -12.60 -13.27 -11.11
CA ALA A 147 -13.70 -13.82 -11.91
C ALA A 147 -13.56 -13.50 -13.42
N HIS A 148 -13.06 -12.31 -13.77
CA HIS A 148 -13.03 -11.80 -15.15
C HIS A 148 -11.70 -11.11 -15.52
N PRO A 149 -10.55 -11.80 -15.49
CA PRO A 149 -9.23 -11.19 -15.66
C PRO A 149 -9.05 -10.44 -16.98
N GLU A 150 -9.75 -10.84 -18.05
CA GLU A 150 -9.75 -10.18 -19.36
C GLU A 150 -10.29 -8.74 -19.33
N ARG A 151 -11.11 -8.39 -18.33
CA ARG A 151 -11.66 -7.03 -18.18
C ARG A 151 -10.68 -6.05 -17.53
N PHE A 152 -9.60 -6.56 -16.92
CA PHE A 152 -8.67 -5.78 -16.08
C PHE A 152 -7.29 -5.54 -16.72
N ASN A 153 -7.20 -5.67 -18.05
CA ASN A 153 -5.97 -5.46 -18.82
C ASN A 153 -5.67 -3.99 -19.18
N SER A 154 -6.51 -3.05 -18.73
CA SER A 154 -6.38 -1.63 -19.05
C SER A 154 -6.42 -0.77 -17.80
N ARG A 155 -5.40 0.10 -17.63
CA ARG A 155 -5.31 1.06 -16.51
C ARG A 155 -6.56 1.94 -16.43
N LEU A 156 -7.07 2.40 -17.57
CA LEU A 156 -8.26 3.26 -17.62
C LEU A 156 -9.51 2.51 -17.15
N ARG A 157 -9.71 1.28 -17.60
CA ARG A 157 -10.85 0.44 -17.18
C ARG A 157 -10.78 0.12 -15.70
N ASN A 158 -9.59 -0.19 -15.20
CA ASN A 158 -9.36 -0.47 -13.79
C ASN A 158 -9.72 0.76 -12.93
N LYS A 159 -9.25 1.95 -13.30
CA LYS A 159 -9.61 3.19 -12.62
C LYS A 159 -11.12 3.48 -12.68
N MET A 160 -11.75 3.24 -13.82
CA MET A 160 -13.20 3.39 -13.98
C MET A 160 -13.97 2.47 -13.04
N PHE A 161 -13.53 1.22 -12.87
CA PHE A 161 -14.13 0.29 -11.91
C PHE A 161 -14.09 0.85 -10.49
N TYR A 162 -12.92 1.33 -10.02
CA TYR A 162 -12.79 1.94 -8.69
C TYR A 162 -13.74 3.11 -8.50
N GLY A 163 -13.90 3.96 -9.53
CA GLY A 163 -14.88 5.06 -9.51
C GLY A 163 -16.32 4.58 -9.39
N GLN A 164 -16.71 3.55 -10.14
CA GLN A 164 -18.06 2.98 -10.10
C GLN A 164 -18.36 2.26 -8.78
N ALA A 165 -17.42 1.46 -8.28
CA ALA A 165 -17.54 0.76 -7.01
C ALA A 165 -17.64 1.75 -5.84
N GLY A 166 -16.77 2.76 -5.80
CA GLY A 166 -16.84 3.84 -4.81
C GLY A 166 -18.17 4.62 -4.87
N GLY A 167 -18.72 4.84 -6.07
CA GLY A 167 -20.04 5.45 -6.25
C GLY A 167 -21.20 4.60 -5.70
N LYS A 168 -21.15 3.27 -5.86
CA LYS A 168 -22.15 2.35 -5.28
C LYS A 168 -22.11 2.38 -3.75
N ASP A 169 -20.93 2.39 -3.17
CA ASP A 169 -20.77 2.41 -1.71
C ASP A 169 -21.21 3.72 -1.06
N LEU A 170 -21.09 4.83 -1.79
CA LEU A 170 -21.67 6.12 -1.38
C LEU A 170 -23.18 6.02 -1.11
N LEU A 171 -23.88 5.16 -1.87
CA LEU A 171 -25.31 4.89 -1.70
C LEU A 171 -25.58 3.84 -0.61
N ARG A 172 -24.83 2.73 -0.61
CA ARG A 172 -25.07 1.58 0.29
C ARG A 172 -24.72 1.85 1.74
N ARG A 173 -23.71 2.68 2.02
CA ARG A 173 -23.36 3.15 3.38
C ARG A 173 -23.11 2.02 4.40
N LYS A 174 -22.69 0.83 3.95
CA LYS A 174 -22.54 -0.39 4.76
C LYS A 174 -21.62 -0.20 5.97
N TRP A 175 -20.59 0.64 5.83
CA TRP A 175 -19.53 0.84 6.85
C TRP A 175 -19.69 2.10 7.70
N LYS A 176 -20.90 2.69 7.75
CA LYS A 176 -21.18 3.87 8.59
C LYS A 176 -20.92 3.66 10.09
N GLY A 177 -21.00 2.43 10.57
CA GLY A 177 -20.77 2.08 11.97
C GLY A 177 -19.35 1.60 12.27
N LEU A 178 -18.38 1.75 11.35
CA LEU A 178 -17.03 1.19 11.55
C LEU A 178 -16.41 1.63 12.88
N ALA A 179 -16.52 2.90 13.24
CA ALA A 179 -15.93 3.46 14.46
C ALA A 179 -16.47 2.82 15.77
N GLU A 180 -17.63 2.17 15.74
CA GLU A 180 -18.18 1.43 16.89
C GLU A 180 -17.64 0.00 17.01
N LEU A 181 -17.01 -0.50 15.94
CA LEU A 181 -16.52 -1.88 15.83
C LEU A 181 -15.02 -2.00 16.04
N VAL A 182 -14.32 -0.88 16.19
CA VAL A 182 -12.86 -0.79 16.21
C VAL A 182 -12.40 0.01 17.41
N THR A 183 -11.47 -0.54 18.19
CA THR A 183 -10.65 0.25 19.10
C THR A 183 -9.29 0.50 18.46
N LEU A 184 -8.77 1.71 18.61
CA LEU A 184 -7.48 2.09 18.08
C LEU A 184 -6.62 2.69 19.19
N GLU A 185 -5.47 2.07 19.41
CA GLU A 185 -4.42 2.60 20.27
C GLU A 185 -3.18 2.86 19.43
N CYS A 186 -2.59 4.05 19.57
CA CYS A 186 -1.38 4.46 18.87
C CYS A 186 -0.36 4.97 19.89
N ASP A 187 0.84 4.39 19.91
CA ASP A 187 1.90 4.72 20.88
C ASP A 187 1.39 4.76 22.34
N GLY A 188 0.56 3.77 22.72
CA GLY A 188 -0.03 3.64 24.05
C GLY A 188 -1.18 4.60 24.35
N LYS A 189 -1.59 5.45 23.40
CA LYS A 189 -2.72 6.37 23.54
C LYS A 189 -3.96 5.83 22.84
N ASP A 190 -5.06 5.71 23.59
CA ASP A 190 -6.36 5.36 23.02
C ASP A 190 -6.92 6.54 22.18
N LEU A 191 -7.16 6.27 20.90
CA LEU A 191 -7.71 7.19 19.90
C LEU A 191 -9.10 6.77 19.42
N THR A 192 -9.73 5.79 20.06
CA THR A 192 -11.05 5.25 19.70
C THR A 192 -12.12 6.36 19.65
N SER A 193 -12.12 7.27 20.63
CA SER A 193 -13.07 8.39 20.66
C SER A 193 -12.93 9.32 19.46
N LYS A 194 -11.70 9.54 18.96
CA LYS A 194 -11.43 10.39 17.79
C LYS A 194 -12.01 9.76 16.52
N LEU A 195 -11.95 8.43 16.39
CA LEU A 195 -12.60 7.71 15.28
C LEU A 195 -14.12 7.92 15.28
N LYS A 196 -14.75 7.87 16.46
CA LYS A 196 -16.21 8.06 16.64
C LYS A 196 -16.64 9.50 16.35
N GLU A 197 -15.91 10.48 16.89
CA GLU A 197 -16.17 11.90 16.68
C GLU A 197 -16.19 12.25 15.18
N HIS A 198 -15.21 11.74 14.44
CA HIS A 198 -15.10 11.97 13.00
C HIS A 198 -15.93 11.02 12.14
N LYS A 199 -16.69 10.10 12.76
CA LYS A 199 -17.57 9.14 12.06
C LYS A 199 -16.83 8.41 10.93
N VAL A 200 -15.63 7.90 11.22
CA VAL A 200 -14.80 7.28 10.19
C VAL A 200 -15.47 6.01 9.66
N HIS A 201 -15.39 5.80 8.35
CA HIS A 201 -15.90 4.61 7.66
C HIS A 201 -14.77 3.74 7.09
N ALA A 202 -13.55 4.30 6.99
CA ALA A 202 -12.31 3.59 6.78
C ALA A 202 -11.20 4.20 7.64
N ILE A 203 -10.25 3.37 8.05
CA ILE A 203 -9.01 3.76 8.72
C ILE A 203 -7.88 3.32 7.81
N VAL A 204 -6.97 4.23 7.48
CA VAL A 204 -5.85 4.01 6.56
C VAL A 204 -4.56 4.35 7.28
N PHE A 205 -3.62 3.41 7.25
CA PHE A 205 -2.26 3.53 7.73
C PHE A 205 -1.35 3.70 6.52
N LEU A 206 -0.74 4.86 6.36
CA LEU A 206 0.07 5.22 5.20
C LEU A 206 1.55 5.24 5.60
N ASN A 207 2.36 4.50 4.84
CA ASN A 207 3.82 4.52 4.92
C ASN A 207 4.45 5.37 3.80
N ILE A 208 3.67 5.71 2.78
CA ILE A 208 4.09 6.55 1.67
C ILE A 208 3.09 7.70 1.47
N PRO A 209 3.53 8.85 0.93
CA PRO A 209 2.66 10.01 0.74
C PRO A 209 1.59 9.83 -0.36
N SER A 210 1.68 8.77 -1.18
CA SER A 210 0.77 8.52 -2.31
C SER A 210 -0.20 7.40 -1.98
N TYR A 211 -1.47 7.60 -2.30
CA TYR A 211 -2.53 6.61 -2.03
C TYR A 211 -3.56 6.56 -3.16
N GLY A 212 -4.09 5.36 -3.44
CA GLY A 212 -5.25 5.19 -4.31
C GLY A 212 -5.03 5.69 -5.74
N GLY A 213 -3.82 5.56 -6.27
CA GLY A 213 -3.46 5.96 -7.63
C GLY A 213 -2.97 7.40 -7.78
N GLY A 214 -2.43 8.00 -6.72
CA GLY A 214 -1.80 9.32 -6.72
C GLY A 214 -2.53 10.41 -5.94
N THR A 215 -3.41 10.06 -5.01
CA THR A 215 -4.04 11.02 -4.08
C THR A 215 -3.21 11.17 -2.80
N HIS A 216 -3.49 12.21 -2.03
CA HIS A 216 -2.73 12.58 -0.82
C HIS A 216 -3.68 12.78 0.37
N PRO A 217 -4.06 11.71 1.09
CA PRO A 217 -5.07 11.78 2.15
C PRO A 217 -4.60 12.52 3.40
N TRP A 218 -3.28 12.59 3.64
CA TRP A 218 -2.69 13.32 4.75
C TRP A 218 -2.66 14.82 4.48
N ASN A 219 -3.11 15.63 5.45
CA ASN A 219 -2.99 17.09 5.38
C ASN A 219 -2.03 17.63 6.46
N ARG A 220 -1.34 18.73 6.13
CA ARG A 220 -0.38 19.39 7.03
C ARG A 220 -0.99 19.91 8.32
N ALA A 221 -2.30 20.19 8.32
CA ALA A 221 -2.99 20.74 9.47
C ALA A 221 -3.17 19.71 10.61
N GLY A 222 -2.97 18.42 10.34
CA GLY A 222 -3.21 17.35 11.32
C GLY A 222 -1.99 16.52 11.72
N GLY A 223 -0.80 16.85 11.19
CA GLY A 223 0.46 16.18 11.49
C GLY A 223 1.49 17.10 12.14
N ASN A 224 2.43 16.52 12.90
CA ASN A 224 3.57 17.28 13.42
C ASN A 224 4.64 17.47 12.32
N THR A 225 4.71 16.54 11.36
CA THR A 225 5.70 16.51 10.28
C THR A 225 5.06 16.20 8.92
N GLU A 226 5.75 16.52 7.84
CA GLU A 226 5.40 16.02 6.51
C GLU A 226 5.57 14.49 6.46
N PRO A 227 4.71 13.76 5.73
CA PRO A 227 4.91 12.34 5.51
C PRO A 227 6.27 12.06 4.86
N SER A 228 7.04 11.15 5.44
CA SER A 228 8.27 10.62 4.87
C SER A 228 8.18 9.11 4.71
N THR A 229 9.02 8.55 3.85
CA THR A 229 9.14 7.09 3.70
C THR A 229 10.20 6.49 4.62
N ASP A 230 10.89 7.30 5.44
CA ASP A 230 12.09 6.89 6.19
C ASP A 230 12.23 7.49 7.60
N ASP A 231 11.15 7.98 8.19
CA ASP A 231 11.16 8.65 9.50
C ASP A 231 10.77 7.75 10.69
N GLY A 232 10.40 6.50 10.43
CA GLY A 232 9.92 5.53 11.40
C GLY A 232 8.52 5.84 11.93
N LEU A 233 7.73 6.64 11.22
CA LEU A 233 6.36 7.00 11.55
C LEU A 233 5.39 6.46 10.49
N ILE A 234 4.17 6.19 10.92
CA ILE A 234 3.06 5.85 10.04
C ILE A 234 1.95 6.88 10.21
N GLU A 235 1.41 7.37 9.10
CA GLU A 235 0.27 8.27 9.12
C GLU A 235 -1.04 7.49 9.28
N VAL A 236 -1.83 7.82 10.29
CA VAL A 236 -3.16 7.24 10.50
C VAL A 236 -4.22 8.24 10.05
N VAL A 237 -4.98 7.88 9.02
CA VAL A 237 -6.03 8.72 8.43
C VAL A 237 -7.39 8.05 8.57
N GLY A 238 -8.36 8.81 9.05
CA GLY A 238 -9.78 8.45 9.03
C GLY A 238 -10.44 8.98 7.76
N LEU A 239 -11.18 8.13 7.05
CA LEU A 239 -11.94 8.51 5.86
C LEU A 239 -13.42 8.21 6.05
N THR A 240 -14.26 9.20 5.75
CA THR A 240 -15.68 8.98 5.50
C THR A 240 -15.90 8.55 4.05
N THR A 241 -17.07 7.96 3.75
CA THR A 241 -17.43 7.59 2.38
C THR A 241 -17.49 8.81 1.45
N TYR A 242 -17.71 10.01 1.98
CA TYR A 242 -17.70 11.26 1.21
C TYR A 242 -16.28 11.77 0.92
N GLN A 243 -15.34 11.52 1.83
CA GLN A 243 -13.95 11.94 1.63
C GLN A 243 -13.24 11.09 0.57
N LEU A 244 -13.58 9.80 0.44
CA LEU A 244 -12.99 8.93 -0.59
C LEU A 244 -13.02 9.52 -2.03
N PRO A 245 -14.18 9.91 -2.58
CA PRO A 245 -14.21 10.57 -3.90
C PRO A 245 -13.60 11.98 -3.87
N LEU A 246 -13.65 12.68 -2.73
CA LEU A 246 -13.06 14.00 -2.59
C LEU A 246 -11.52 13.97 -2.70
N LEU A 247 -10.86 12.88 -2.32
CA LEU A 247 -9.41 12.70 -2.51
C LEU A 247 -9.02 12.83 -4.00
N GLN A 248 -9.86 12.35 -4.91
CA GLN A 248 -9.62 12.47 -6.36
C GLN A 248 -9.77 13.92 -6.86
N ALA A 249 -10.44 14.78 -6.11
CA ALA A 249 -10.57 16.22 -6.36
C ALA A 249 -9.54 17.05 -5.58
N GLY A 250 -8.50 16.42 -5.01
CA GLY A 250 -7.45 17.10 -4.26
C GLY A 250 -7.82 17.44 -2.81
N GLY A 251 -8.93 16.90 -2.28
CA GLY A 251 -9.21 16.98 -0.86
C GLY A 251 -8.38 16.00 -0.03
N HIS A 252 -8.68 15.93 1.27
CA HIS A 252 -7.94 15.15 2.23
C HIS A 252 -8.86 14.35 3.17
N GLY A 253 -8.28 13.39 3.86
CA GLY A 253 -8.92 12.69 4.97
C GLY A 253 -8.83 13.46 6.28
N THR A 254 -9.24 12.81 7.36
CA THR A 254 -9.04 13.32 8.72
C THR A 254 -7.77 12.71 9.30
N CYS A 255 -6.76 13.54 9.59
CA CYS A 255 -5.54 13.09 10.25
C CYS A 255 -5.82 12.70 11.72
N ILE A 256 -5.66 11.40 12.01
CA ILE A 256 -5.88 10.84 13.35
C ILE A 256 -4.62 11.02 14.19
N THR A 257 -3.46 10.55 13.70
CA THR A 257 -2.15 10.71 14.34
C THR A 257 -1.03 10.31 13.37
N GLN A 258 0.22 10.68 13.69
CA GLN A 258 1.41 9.94 13.29
C GLN A 258 1.87 9.11 14.49
N CYS A 259 2.30 7.87 14.29
CA CYS A 259 2.74 7.01 15.39
C CYS A 259 3.82 6.01 14.96
N LYS A 260 4.51 5.41 15.95
CA LYS A 260 5.53 4.36 15.75
C LYS A 260 4.97 2.95 15.90
N SER A 261 3.79 2.84 16.49
CA SER A 261 3.09 1.59 16.74
C SER A 261 1.59 1.82 16.77
N ALA A 262 0.83 0.81 16.35
CA ALA A 262 -0.62 0.81 16.48
C ALA A 262 -1.14 -0.56 16.90
N ARG A 263 -2.17 -0.56 17.75
CA ARG A 263 -2.93 -1.76 18.13
C ARG A 263 -4.40 -1.53 17.78
N ILE A 264 -4.93 -2.38 16.92
CA ILE A 264 -6.29 -2.33 16.41
C ILE A 264 -7.03 -3.55 16.93
N VAL A 265 -8.17 -3.36 17.60
CA VAL A 265 -9.04 -4.48 18.00
C VAL A 265 -10.36 -4.35 17.28
N THR A 266 -10.76 -5.40 16.58
CA THR A 266 -12.04 -5.47 15.88
C THR A 266 -13.00 -6.43 16.56
N THR A 267 -14.28 -6.10 16.57
CA THR A 267 -15.34 -6.91 17.19
C THR A 267 -16.24 -7.64 16.19
N LYS A 268 -15.99 -7.45 14.89
CA LYS A 268 -16.73 -8.06 13.78
C LYS A 268 -15.77 -8.42 12.64
N THR A 269 -16.26 -9.25 11.73
CA THR A 269 -15.58 -9.51 10.46
C THR A 269 -15.58 -8.23 9.62
N ILE A 270 -14.40 -7.73 9.26
CA ILE A 270 -14.22 -6.44 8.57
C ILE A 270 -13.32 -6.65 7.33
N PRO A 271 -13.66 -6.06 6.16
CA PRO A 271 -12.77 -6.06 5.00
C PRO A 271 -11.53 -5.23 5.31
N MET A 272 -10.38 -5.79 5.00
CA MET A 272 -9.06 -5.20 5.18
C MET A 272 -8.24 -5.40 3.91
N GLN A 273 -7.30 -4.51 3.66
CA GLN A 273 -6.33 -4.66 2.57
C GLN A 273 -4.93 -4.26 3.02
N VAL A 274 -3.93 -4.90 2.43
CA VAL A 274 -2.52 -4.57 2.58
C VAL A 274 -1.94 -4.44 1.17
N ASP A 275 -1.39 -3.27 0.83
CA ASP A 275 -0.76 -2.99 -0.47
C ASP A 275 -1.61 -3.41 -1.71
N GLY A 276 -2.93 -3.34 -1.58
CA GLY A 276 -3.91 -3.69 -2.63
C GLY A 276 -4.43 -5.13 -2.60
N GLU A 277 -3.89 -6.01 -1.75
CA GLU A 277 -4.41 -7.36 -1.55
C GLU A 277 -5.41 -7.38 -0.39
N ALA A 278 -6.65 -7.81 -0.66
CA ALA A 278 -7.77 -7.63 0.24
C ALA A 278 -8.37 -8.96 0.73
N CYS A 279 -8.94 -8.94 1.93
CA CYS A 279 -9.73 -10.04 2.49
C CYS A 279 -10.75 -9.54 3.50
N LYS A 280 -11.72 -10.37 3.85
CA LYS A 280 -12.47 -10.22 5.10
C LYS A 280 -11.70 -10.88 6.22
N LEU A 281 -11.37 -10.13 7.27
CA LEU A 281 -10.68 -10.67 8.45
C LEU A 281 -11.68 -10.85 9.58
N THR A 282 -11.67 -12.01 10.24
CA THR A 282 -12.46 -12.30 11.45
C THR A 282 -12.08 -11.36 12.60
N PRO A 283 -12.90 -11.22 13.66
CA PRO A 283 -12.57 -10.38 14.82
C PRO A 283 -11.15 -10.64 15.34
N SER A 284 -10.32 -9.62 15.34
CA SER A 284 -8.87 -9.76 15.52
C SER A 284 -8.29 -8.64 16.39
N ILE A 285 -7.17 -8.94 17.03
CA ILE A 285 -6.23 -8.00 17.61
C ILE A 285 -5.06 -7.91 16.63
N ILE A 286 -4.83 -6.73 16.07
CA ILE A 286 -3.83 -6.49 15.04
C ILE A 286 -2.81 -5.51 15.60
N SER A 287 -1.54 -5.91 15.61
CA SER A 287 -0.43 -5.05 16.00
C SER A 287 0.36 -4.63 14.77
N LEU A 288 0.62 -3.34 14.64
CA LEU A 288 1.42 -2.73 13.58
C LEU A 288 2.65 -2.06 14.19
N SER A 289 3.83 -2.38 13.67
CA SER A 289 5.11 -1.82 14.11
C SER A 289 6.14 -1.81 12.99
N LEU A 290 7.17 -0.95 13.10
CA LEU A 290 8.28 -0.92 12.16
C LEU A 290 8.99 -2.29 12.13
N LEU A 291 9.19 -2.85 10.93
CA LEU A 291 9.89 -4.10 10.68
C LEU A 291 11.37 -3.87 10.38
N ASN A 292 11.64 -3.19 9.26
CA ASN A 292 12.97 -2.88 8.76
C ASN A 292 12.93 -1.69 7.81
N LYS A 293 14.10 -1.31 7.29
CA LYS A 293 14.23 -0.34 6.19
C LYS A 293 14.90 -1.02 5.00
N VAL A 294 14.45 -0.70 3.80
CA VAL A 294 15.05 -1.18 2.55
C VAL A 294 15.51 -0.03 1.68
N PRO A 295 16.65 -0.16 0.97
CA PRO A 295 17.09 0.86 0.05
C PRO A 295 16.25 0.84 -1.23
N MET A 296 15.81 2.02 -1.65
CA MET A 296 15.02 2.25 -2.86
C MET A 296 15.73 3.27 -3.75
N LEU A 297 15.52 3.18 -5.05
CA LEU A 297 15.99 4.20 -6.00
C LEU A 297 14.90 5.26 -6.17
N ALA A 298 15.20 6.50 -5.78
CA ALA A 298 14.35 7.65 -6.01
C ALA A 298 14.89 8.48 -7.19
N LYS A 299 13.98 9.00 -8.00
CA LYS A 299 14.37 9.89 -9.09
C LYS A 299 14.89 11.21 -8.51
N CYS A 300 16.11 11.59 -8.89
CA CYS A 300 16.68 12.87 -8.49
C CYS A 300 15.73 14.01 -8.87
N LYS A 301 15.38 14.86 -7.90
CA LYS A 301 14.68 16.12 -8.18
C LYS A 301 15.71 17.02 -8.86
N GLY A 302 15.69 17.04 -10.19
CA GLY A 302 16.75 17.64 -10.99
C GLY A 302 17.26 18.97 -10.44
N SER A 303 18.58 19.07 -10.30
CA SER A 303 19.29 20.29 -10.62
C SER A 303 18.71 20.83 -11.91
N LYS A 304 18.32 22.11 -11.93
CA LYS A 304 17.93 22.79 -13.16
C LYS A 304 19.01 22.47 -14.22
N PRO A 305 18.64 22.15 -15.47
CA PRO A 305 19.64 22.14 -16.53
C PRO A 305 20.22 23.55 -16.58
N ASP A 306 21.54 23.67 -16.40
CA ASP A 306 22.24 24.89 -16.77
C ASP A 306 21.97 25.11 -18.26
N LEU A 307 21.10 26.08 -18.54
CA LEU A 307 20.90 26.58 -19.88
C LEU A 307 22.18 27.36 -20.26
N PRO A 308 22.81 27.07 -21.40
CA PRO A 308 23.89 27.89 -21.93
C PRO A 308 23.41 29.30 -22.29
#